data_AF-F3G0H4-F1
#
_entry.id   AF-F3G0H4-F1
#
_cell.length_a   1.000
_cell.length_b   1.000
_cell.length_c   1.000
_cell.angle_alpha   90.00
_cell.angle_beta   90.00
_cell.angle_gamma   90.00
#
_symmetry.space_group_name_H-M   'P 1'
#
loop_
_entity.id
_entity.type
_entity.pdbx_description
1 polymer ?
#
loop_
_entity_poly.entity_id
_entity_poly.type
_entity_poly.pdbx_seq_one_letter_code
_entity_poly.pdbx_strand_id
1 'polypeptide(L)' 'PGDQRLVAYYTQSAEHTAVDIETLRGHLQQQLPEYMV' A
#
# COMPACT_ATOMS: atom_id res chain seq x y z
N PRO A 1 -17.63 -5.06 18.84
CA PRO A 1 -16.73 -3.89 18.60
C PRO A 1 -15.77 -4.22 17.45
N GLY A 2 -15.88 -3.51 16.32
CA GLY A 2 -15.25 -3.87 15.05
C GLY A 2 -13.78 -3.45 14.96
N ASP A 3 -12.96 -4.33 14.39
CA ASP A 3 -11.56 -4.07 14.04
C ASP A 3 -11.46 -2.93 13.00
N GLN A 4 -10.87 -1.81 13.39
CA GLN A 4 -10.54 -0.73 12.47
C GLN A 4 -9.23 -1.08 11.75
N ARG A 5 -9.30 -1.25 10.43
CA ARG A 5 -8.14 -1.54 9.58
C ARG A 5 -7.85 -0.36 8.66
N LEU A 6 -6.58 -0.14 8.34
CA LEU A 6 -6.19 0.84 7.34
C LEU A 6 -6.41 0.29 5.94
N VAL A 7 -6.86 1.18 5.06
CA VAL A 7 -7.04 0.89 3.63
C VAL A 7 -6.41 2.02 2.86
N ALA A 8 -5.40 1.70 2.05
CA ALA A 8 -4.78 2.64 1.13
C ALA A 8 -5.40 2.51 -0.26
N TYR A 9 -5.76 3.65 -0.86
CA TYR A 9 -6.18 3.74 -2.26
C TYR A 9 -5.05 4.40 -3.05
N TYR A 10 -4.64 3.79 -4.15
CA TYR A 10 -3.65 4.37 -5.06
C TYR A 10 -4.22 4.43 -6.48
N THR A 11 -3.81 5.45 -7.22
CA THR A 11 -4.09 5.58 -8.64
C THR A 11 -2.81 5.27 -9.41
N GLN A 12 -2.95 4.47 -10.45
CA GLN A 12 -1.85 4.17 -11.35
C GLN A 12 -1.86 5.19 -12.50
N SER A 13 -0.76 5.91 -12.69
CA SER A 13 -0.58 6.74 -13.88
C SER A 13 -0.57 5.86 -15.13
N ALA A 14 -1.35 6.24 -16.15
CA ALA A 14 -1.59 5.43 -17.35
C ALA A 14 -0.32 5.02 -18.12
N GLU A 15 0.81 5.70 -17.88
CA GLU A 15 2.11 5.43 -18.51
C GLU A 15 2.97 4.40 -17.76
N HIS A 16 2.55 3.96 -16.57
CA HIS A 16 3.32 3.03 -15.74
C HIS A 16 2.77 1.61 -15.87
N THR A 17 3.66 0.63 -16.07
CA THR A 17 3.34 -0.80 -16.03
C THR A 17 2.70 -1.19 -14.70
N ALA A 18 1.78 -2.17 -14.71
CA ALA A 18 1.13 -2.74 -13.52
C ALA A 18 2.16 -2.97 -12.40
N VAL A 19 2.07 -2.16 -11.35
CA VAL A 19 2.89 -2.32 -10.15
C VAL A 19 2.36 -3.51 -9.38
N ASP A 20 3.24 -4.45 -9.08
CA ASP A 20 2.93 -5.55 -8.18
C ASP A 20 2.64 -5.03 -6.76
N ILE A 21 1.48 -5.40 -6.25
CA ILE A 21 0.99 -5.00 -4.93
C ILE A 21 1.93 -5.48 -3.82
N GLU A 22 2.56 -6.64 -3.96
CA GLU A 22 3.49 -7.15 -2.95
C GLU A 22 4.74 -6.28 -2.86
N THR A 23 5.28 -5.90 -4.03
CA THR A 23 6.42 -4.97 -4.13
C THR A 23 6.06 -3.60 -3.53
N LEU A 24 4.89 -3.05 -3.86
CA LEU A 24 4.41 -1.77 -3.30
C LEU A 24 4.27 -1.83 -1.79
N ARG A 25 3.68 -2.90 -1.26
CA ARG A 25 3.50 -3.10 0.18
C ARG A 25 4.84 -3.20 0.89
N GLY A 26 5.80 -3.95 0.35
CA GLY A 26 7.16 -4.05 0.90
C GLY A 26 7.86 -2.70 0.97
N HIS A 27 7.76 -1.88 -0.09
CA HIS A 27 8.30 -0.52 -0.09
C HIS A 27 7.66 0.38 0.98
N LEU A 28 6.34 0.31 1.14
CA LEU A 28 5.64 1.08 2.17
C LEU A 28 6.03 0.63 3.59
N GLN A 29 6.16 -0.68 3.83
CA GLN A 29 6.59 -1.22 5.13
C GLN A 29 8.02 -0.81 5.52
N GLN A 30 8.90 -0.54 4.56
CA GLN A 30 10.25 -0.06 4.84
C GLN A 30 10.29 1.44 5.22
N GLN A 31 9.28 2.21 4.82
CA GLN A 31 9.21 3.66 5.06
C GLN A 31 8.21 4.05 6.14
N LEU A 32 7.25 3.18 6.45
CA LEU A 32 6.17 3.44 7.38
C LEU A 32 6.13 2.40 8.51
N PRO A 33 5.73 2.81 9.72
CA PRO A 33 5.48 1.88 10.82
C PRO A 33 4.45 0.81 10.46
N GLU A 34 4.53 -0.38 11.07
CA GLU A 34 3.61 -1.51 10.80
C GLU A 34 2.13 -1.18 10.98
N TYR A 35 1.78 -0.22 11.85
CA TYR A 35 0.38 0.18 12.03
C TYR A 35 -0.15 1.07 10.90
N MET A 36 0.68 1.44 9.91
CA MET A 36 0.36 2.32 8.79
C MET A 36 0.25 1.59 7.43
N VAL A 37 0.49 0.27 7.37
CA VAL A 37 0.49 -0.53 6.13
C VAL A 37 -0.40 -1.75 6.22
#